data_AF-A0A497B4Z5-F1
#
_entry.id   AF-A0A497B4Z5-F1
#
_cell.length_a   1.000
_cell.length_b   1.000
_cell.length_c   1.000
_cell.angle_alpha   90.00
_cell.angle_beta   90.00
_cell.angle_gamma   90.00
#
_symmetry.space_group_name_H-M   'P 1'
#
loop_
_entity.id
_entity.type
_entity.pdbx_description
1 polymer ?
#
loop_
_entity_poly.entity_id
_entity_poly.type
_entity_poly.pdbx_seq_one_letter_code
_entity_poly.pdbx_strand_id
1 'polypeptide(L)'
;STPITYTWSPEPESGQGTASATYTWATTGTKAITVTAENCGGVATATYTLLLIPPSSQAIEISQNSGSIVTDTTGLTATVEVPTGAVRAPTVLVYTPLPTPTHSFAGGLGFAEHAFRLEAYQEGVLRSGFVFSRPLTVTLFYSDDAVDGLEEDSLRLYYWDGGGWADVAGTCTPPSAYDRDPVHNQLSVVFCHLTEFALAGAKEQYQKRIYLPLVVRD
;
A
#
# COMPACT_ATOMS: atom_id res chain seq x y z
N SER A 1 43.40 6.48 -26.76
CA SER A 1 43.03 5.80 -25.50
C SER A 1 42.93 4.31 -25.78
N THR A 2 43.36 3.46 -24.86
CA THR A 2 43.09 2.01 -24.92
C THR A 2 41.57 1.78 -24.89
N PRO A 3 41.04 0.65 -25.40
CA PRO A 3 39.61 0.38 -25.34
C PRO A 3 39.11 0.45 -23.89
N ILE A 4 37.95 1.09 -23.68
CA ILE A 4 37.29 1.14 -22.38
C ILE A 4 36.62 -0.22 -22.15
N THR A 5 36.91 -0.85 -21.02
CA THR A 5 36.24 -2.08 -20.58
C THR A 5 35.04 -1.70 -19.72
N TYR A 6 33.86 -2.20 -20.08
CA TYR A 6 32.64 -2.01 -19.31
C TYR A 6 32.26 -3.27 -18.54
N THR A 7 31.92 -3.13 -17.27
CA THR A 7 31.41 -4.22 -16.43
C THR A 7 30.10 -3.77 -15.80
N TRP A 8 29.03 -4.43 -16.22
CA TRP A 8 27.67 -4.22 -15.72
C TRP A 8 27.34 -5.23 -14.62
N SER A 9 26.65 -4.76 -13.57
CA SER A 9 26.19 -5.56 -12.42
C SER A 9 24.80 -5.11 -11.95
N PRO A 10 23.80 -6.00 -11.74
CA PRO A 10 23.88 -7.45 -11.97
C PRO A 10 24.17 -7.78 -13.44
N GLU A 11 24.51 -9.02 -13.74
CA GLU A 11 24.80 -9.41 -15.12
C GLU A 11 23.58 -9.10 -16.01
N PRO A 12 23.76 -8.33 -17.10
CA PRO A 12 22.66 -7.98 -17.98
C PRO A 12 22.25 -9.17 -18.85
N GLU A 13 21.03 -9.12 -19.39
CA GLU A 13 20.57 -10.09 -20.39
C GLU A 13 21.41 -10.00 -21.67
N SER A 14 21.83 -8.80 -22.04
CA SER A 14 22.78 -8.58 -23.14
C SER A 14 23.56 -7.26 -22.98
N GLY A 15 24.68 -7.14 -23.69
CA GLY A 15 25.47 -5.90 -23.75
C GLY A 15 26.63 -5.78 -22.74
N GLN A 16 26.97 -6.86 -22.02
CA GLN A 16 28.17 -6.91 -21.17
C GLN A 16 29.42 -6.55 -21.97
N GLY A 17 30.33 -5.77 -21.37
CA GLY A 17 31.52 -5.29 -22.08
C GLY A 17 31.28 -4.11 -23.03
N THR A 18 30.04 -3.64 -23.20
CA THR A 18 29.72 -2.51 -24.08
C THR A 18 29.19 -1.30 -23.29
N ALA A 19 29.09 -0.14 -23.95
CA ALA A 19 28.57 1.08 -23.35
C ALA A 19 27.06 1.05 -23.07
N SER A 20 26.34 0.01 -23.49
CA SER A 20 24.90 -0.16 -23.29
C SER A 20 24.56 -1.60 -22.92
N ALA A 21 23.69 -1.79 -21.94
CA ALA A 21 23.23 -3.11 -21.54
C ALA A 21 21.70 -3.17 -21.44
N THR A 22 21.15 -4.35 -21.71
CA THR A 22 19.71 -4.62 -21.65
C THR A 22 19.42 -5.52 -20.46
N TYR A 23 18.33 -5.22 -19.75
CA TYR A 23 17.89 -5.99 -18.59
C TYR A 23 16.41 -6.33 -18.70
N THR A 24 16.08 -7.52 -18.22
CA THR A 24 14.71 -7.99 -18.01
C THR A 24 14.60 -8.54 -16.60
N TRP A 25 13.51 -8.20 -15.89
CA TRP A 25 13.24 -8.73 -14.55
C TRP A 25 11.87 -9.38 -14.49
N ALA A 26 11.81 -10.57 -13.90
CA ALA A 26 10.55 -11.26 -13.62
C ALA A 26 9.85 -10.75 -12.34
N THR A 27 10.55 -9.96 -11.52
CA THR A 27 10.06 -9.49 -10.22
C THR A 27 10.06 -7.97 -10.16
N THR A 28 9.07 -7.42 -9.46
CA THR A 28 8.98 -6.00 -9.10
C THR A 28 9.98 -5.65 -7.99
N GLY A 29 9.96 -4.40 -7.52
CA GLY A 29 10.85 -3.83 -6.51
C GLY A 29 12.01 -3.03 -7.10
N THR A 30 12.83 -2.48 -6.21
CA THR A 30 14.02 -1.69 -6.55
C THR A 30 15.07 -2.55 -7.25
N LYS A 31 15.51 -2.12 -8.44
CA LYS A 31 16.63 -2.70 -9.19
C LYS A 31 17.78 -1.69 -9.21
N ALA A 32 18.92 -2.07 -8.67
CA ALA A 32 20.15 -1.28 -8.76
C ALA A 32 21.03 -1.84 -9.87
N ILE A 33 21.39 -1.00 -10.83
CA ILE A 33 22.26 -1.31 -11.95
C ILE A 33 23.53 -0.50 -11.77
N THR A 34 24.67 -1.17 -11.71
CA THR A 34 25.99 -0.56 -11.61
C THR A 34 26.75 -0.81 -12.89
N VAL A 35 27.35 0.24 -13.46
CA VAL A 35 28.32 0.13 -14.56
C VAL A 35 29.68 0.61 -14.07
N THR A 36 30.70 -0.19 -14.32
CA THR A 36 32.11 0.19 -14.11
C THR A 36 32.77 0.29 -15.47
N ALA A 37 33.39 1.43 -15.75
CA ALA A 37 34.15 1.70 -16.97
C ALA A 37 35.62 1.89 -16.61
N GLU A 38 36.51 1.11 -17.23
CA GLU A 38 37.94 1.10 -16.91
C GLU A 38 38.80 1.26 -18.18
N ASN A 39 39.90 2.00 -18.06
CA ASN A 39 40.99 2.03 -19.04
C ASN A 39 42.33 2.30 -18.32
N CYS A 40 43.43 2.46 -19.07
CA CYS A 40 44.75 2.72 -18.50
C CYS A 40 44.86 4.01 -17.65
N GLY A 41 43.88 4.92 -17.76
CA GLY A 41 43.81 6.17 -17.01
C GLY A 41 43.00 6.06 -15.70
N GLY A 42 42.30 4.96 -15.46
CA GLY A 42 41.57 4.72 -14.22
C GLY A 42 40.22 4.06 -14.42
N VAL A 43 39.43 4.09 -13.34
CA VAL A 43 38.13 3.44 -13.21
C VAL A 43 37.08 4.49 -12.84
N ALA A 44 35.91 4.42 -13.47
CA ALA A 44 34.72 5.18 -13.09
C ALA A 44 33.55 4.22 -12.89
N THR A 45 32.75 4.47 -11.85
CA THR A 45 31.56 3.65 -11.56
C THR A 45 30.35 4.55 -11.40
N ALA A 46 29.21 4.12 -11.95
CA ALA A 46 27.92 4.77 -11.77
C ALA A 46 26.86 3.73 -11.38
N THR A 47 25.94 4.11 -10.50
CA THR A 47 24.78 3.28 -10.12
C THR A 47 23.49 4.00 -10.48
N TYR A 48 22.57 3.27 -11.08
CA TYR A 48 21.22 3.71 -11.41
C TYR A 48 20.19 2.82 -10.73
N THR A 49 19.23 3.42 -10.04
CA THR A 49 18.15 2.71 -9.34
C THR A 49 16.83 2.90 -10.07
N LEU A 50 16.18 1.79 -10.41
CA LEU A 50 14.86 1.74 -11.02
C LEU A 50 13.86 1.09 -10.05
N LEU A 51 12.69 1.70 -9.88
CA LEU A 51 11.59 1.08 -9.16
C LEU A 51 10.63 0.42 -10.17
N LEU A 52 10.55 -0.91 -10.15
CA LEU A 52 9.53 -1.65 -10.89
C LEU A 52 8.35 -1.93 -9.96
N ILE A 53 7.12 -1.58 -10.35
CA ILE A 53 5.91 -1.84 -9.56
C ILE A 53 4.99 -2.85 -10.27
N PRO A 54 4.09 -3.55 -9.56
CA PRO A 54 3.12 -4.42 -10.20
C PRO A 54 2.24 -3.66 -11.19
N PRO A 55 1.79 -4.27 -12.31
CA PRO A 55 0.99 -3.57 -13.33
C PRO A 55 -0.33 -2.98 -12.82
N SER A 56 -0.93 -3.58 -11.79
CA SER A 56 -2.15 -3.08 -11.14
C SER A 56 -1.88 -1.97 -10.11
N SER A 57 -0.60 -1.66 -9.83
CA SER A 57 -0.23 -0.67 -8.83
C SER A 57 -0.20 0.73 -9.41
N GLN A 58 -0.45 1.70 -8.55
CA GLN A 58 -0.31 3.12 -8.84
C GLN A 58 0.84 3.69 -8.02
N ALA A 59 1.59 4.60 -8.63
CA ALA A 59 2.65 5.34 -7.96
C ALA A 59 2.37 6.84 -8.07
N ILE A 60 2.49 7.54 -6.95
CA ILE A 60 2.42 8.99 -6.90
C ILE A 60 3.66 9.55 -6.24
N GLU A 61 4.21 10.61 -6.81
CA GLU A 61 5.24 11.42 -6.18
C GLU A 61 4.57 12.37 -5.17
N ILE A 62 4.95 12.23 -3.90
CA ILE A 62 4.50 13.11 -2.83
C ILE A 62 5.67 13.98 -2.36
N SER A 63 5.35 15.25 -2.10
CA SER A 63 6.33 16.25 -1.68
C SER A 63 5.87 16.97 -0.42
N GLN A 64 6.79 17.61 0.28
CA GLN A 64 6.47 18.38 1.48
C GLN A 64 5.53 19.58 1.20
N ASN A 65 5.50 20.07 -0.05
CA ASN A 65 4.87 21.33 -0.43
C ASN A 65 3.47 21.18 -1.05
N SER A 66 3.01 19.95 -1.29
CA SER A 66 1.76 19.68 -2.00
C SER A 66 1.01 18.53 -1.34
N GLY A 67 -0.32 18.62 -1.31
CA GLY A 67 -1.17 17.46 -1.07
C GLY A 67 -1.26 16.59 -2.32
N SER A 68 -1.62 15.32 -2.12
CA SER A 68 -1.75 14.34 -3.19
C SER A 68 -2.91 13.39 -2.90
N ILE A 69 -3.53 12.85 -3.96
CA ILE A 69 -4.60 11.86 -3.84
C ILE A 69 -4.24 10.68 -4.74
N VAL A 70 -4.35 9.47 -4.20
CA VAL A 70 -4.29 8.23 -4.96
C VAL A 70 -5.67 7.61 -4.94
N THR A 71 -6.23 7.30 -6.11
CA THR A 71 -7.51 6.61 -6.21
C THR A 71 -7.32 5.32 -6.97
N ASP A 72 -7.56 4.19 -6.33
CA ASP A 72 -7.66 2.92 -7.02
C ASP A 72 -9.03 2.69 -7.61
N THR A 73 -9.06 2.29 -8.88
CA THR A 73 -10.28 1.93 -9.62
C THR A 73 -10.13 0.58 -10.32
N THR A 74 -9.04 -0.15 -10.07
CA THR A 74 -8.78 -1.46 -10.69
C THR A 74 -9.46 -2.61 -9.92
N GLY A 75 -9.93 -2.33 -8.70
CA GLY A 75 -10.80 -3.18 -7.88
C GLY A 75 -11.89 -2.35 -7.19
N LEU A 76 -12.18 -2.64 -5.92
CA LEU A 76 -13.00 -1.77 -5.08
C LEU A 76 -12.32 -0.41 -4.91
N THR A 77 -13.10 0.67 -4.93
CA THR A 77 -12.55 2.02 -4.91
C THR A 77 -11.95 2.36 -3.55
N ALA A 78 -10.69 2.76 -3.53
CA ALA A 78 -10.04 3.35 -2.37
C ALA A 78 -9.42 4.69 -2.75
N THR A 79 -9.59 5.70 -1.89
CA THR A 79 -8.96 7.01 -2.03
C THR A 79 -8.06 7.27 -0.85
N VAL A 80 -6.77 7.47 -1.10
CA VAL A 80 -5.78 7.85 -0.09
C VAL A 80 -5.39 9.30 -0.29
N GLU A 81 -5.68 10.11 0.72
CA GLU A 81 -5.33 11.53 0.76
C GLU A 81 -4.07 11.73 1.58
N VAL A 82 -3.07 12.34 0.94
CA VAL A 82 -1.78 12.71 1.53
C VAL A 82 -1.79 14.22 1.78
N PRO A 83 -1.82 14.68 3.03
CA PRO A 83 -1.85 16.11 3.29
C PRO A 83 -0.51 16.77 2.96
N THR A 84 -0.56 18.08 2.67
CA THR A 84 0.66 18.88 2.54
C THR A 84 1.49 18.77 3.82
N GLY A 85 2.80 18.51 3.68
CA GLY A 85 3.72 18.33 4.79
C GLY A 85 3.71 16.93 5.42
N ALA A 86 3.06 15.93 4.80
CA ALA A 86 3.12 14.54 5.24
C ALA A 86 4.53 13.94 5.14
N VAL A 87 5.38 14.45 4.25
CA VAL A 87 6.77 13.99 4.05
C VAL A 87 7.75 15.16 4.13
N ARG A 88 9.03 14.85 4.37
CA ARG A 88 10.14 15.83 4.47
C ARG A 88 11.11 15.79 3.30
N ALA A 89 11.04 14.74 2.49
CA ALA A 89 11.82 14.55 1.27
C ALA A 89 10.88 14.00 0.19
N PRO A 90 11.21 14.16 -1.10
CA PRO A 90 10.46 13.51 -2.17
C PRO A 90 10.34 12.01 -1.90
N THR A 91 9.10 11.53 -1.94
CA THR A 91 8.76 10.13 -1.67
C THR A 91 7.81 9.66 -2.76
N VAL A 92 8.04 8.46 -3.29
CA VAL A 92 7.05 7.77 -4.12
C VAL A 92 6.19 6.92 -3.20
N LEU A 93 4.88 7.17 -3.18
CA LEU A 93 3.92 6.29 -2.53
C LEU A 93 3.36 5.33 -3.58
N VAL A 94 3.53 4.03 -3.35
CA VAL A 94 3.01 2.97 -4.21
C VAL A 94 1.80 2.34 -3.54
N TYR A 95 0.66 2.39 -4.22
CA TYR A 95 -0.56 1.65 -3.88
C TYR A 95 -0.64 0.39 -4.72
N THR A 96 -0.72 -0.77 -4.08
CA THR A 96 -0.89 -2.06 -4.75
C THR A 96 -2.19 -2.71 -4.28
N PRO A 97 -3.23 -2.83 -5.14
CA PRO A 97 -4.42 -3.59 -4.78
C PRO A 97 -4.09 -5.07 -4.62
N LEU A 98 -4.74 -5.71 -3.64
CA LEU A 98 -4.60 -7.14 -3.37
C LEU A 98 -5.97 -7.81 -3.51
N PRO A 99 -6.10 -8.89 -4.30
CA PRO A 99 -7.38 -9.58 -4.44
C PRO A 99 -7.83 -10.27 -3.15
N THR A 100 -6.88 -10.65 -2.29
CA THR A 100 -7.11 -11.19 -0.95
C THR A 100 -5.95 -10.76 -0.04
N PRO A 101 -6.16 -10.66 1.28
CA PRO A 101 -5.06 -10.46 2.21
C PRO A 101 -4.08 -11.64 2.15
N THR A 102 -2.80 -11.35 2.28
CA THR A 102 -1.72 -12.37 2.28
C THR A 102 -1.70 -13.19 3.56
N HIS A 103 -2.34 -12.70 4.62
CA HIS A 103 -2.52 -13.38 5.90
C HIS A 103 -4.01 -13.53 6.22
N SER A 104 -4.42 -14.70 6.69
CA SER A 104 -5.81 -14.94 7.09
C SER A 104 -6.18 -14.16 8.36
N PHE A 105 -7.45 -13.77 8.45
CA PHE A 105 -8.01 -13.29 9.71
C PHE A 105 -8.18 -14.44 10.71
N ALA A 106 -7.91 -14.17 11.99
CA ALA A 106 -8.19 -15.08 13.08
C ALA A 106 -9.53 -14.73 13.75
N GLY A 107 -10.15 -15.72 14.40
CA GLY A 107 -11.36 -15.51 15.19
C GLY A 107 -12.63 -15.27 14.37
N GLY A 108 -13.52 -14.43 14.89
CA GLY A 108 -14.84 -14.14 14.31
C GLY A 108 -14.85 -13.10 13.19
N LEU A 109 -13.69 -12.69 12.65
CA LEU A 109 -13.62 -11.69 11.58
C LEU A 109 -13.77 -12.34 10.19
N GLY A 110 -14.49 -11.66 9.30
CA GLY A 110 -14.60 -11.99 7.87
C GLY A 110 -14.08 -10.84 7.00
N PHE A 111 -13.47 -11.21 5.88
CA PHE A 111 -12.87 -10.30 4.91
C PHE A 111 -13.95 -9.68 4.03
N ALA A 112 -13.94 -8.35 3.89
CA ALA A 112 -14.92 -7.60 3.11
C ALA A 112 -14.40 -7.25 1.70
N GLU A 113 -13.72 -8.22 1.07
CA GLU A 113 -13.19 -8.17 -0.31
C GLU A 113 -12.24 -7.02 -0.67
N HIS A 114 -11.87 -6.17 0.29
CA HIS A 114 -11.05 -4.99 0.06
C HIS A 114 -9.70 -5.10 0.78
N ALA A 115 -8.62 -5.36 0.03
CA ALA A 115 -7.25 -5.39 0.55
C ALA A 115 -6.28 -4.65 -0.38
N PHE A 116 -5.26 -4.04 0.21
CA PHE A 116 -4.21 -3.32 -0.54
C PHE A 116 -2.93 -3.21 0.28
N ARG A 117 -1.85 -2.80 -0.37
CA ARG A 117 -0.57 -2.48 0.26
C ARG A 117 -0.16 -1.08 -0.09
N LEU A 118 0.35 -0.35 0.90
CA LEU A 118 1.01 0.93 0.71
C LEU A 118 2.50 0.82 1.06
N GLU A 119 3.35 1.27 0.16
CA GLU A 119 4.80 1.30 0.33
C GLU A 119 5.35 2.68 -0.01
N ALA A 120 6.32 3.16 0.77
CA ALA A 120 7.02 4.40 0.50
C ALA A 120 8.43 4.14 0.00
N TYR A 121 8.81 4.79 -1.10
CA TYR A 121 10.14 4.72 -1.68
C TYR A 121 10.78 6.10 -1.70
N GLN A 122 12.05 6.18 -1.36
CA GLN A 122 12.85 7.41 -1.52
C GLN A 122 14.11 7.05 -2.28
N GLU A 123 14.43 7.85 -3.31
CA GLU A 123 15.56 7.56 -4.20
C GLU A 123 15.46 6.14 -4.82
N GLY A 124 14.22 5.71 -5.09
CA GLY A 124 13.94 4.37 -5.61
C GLY A 124 14.07 3.23 -4.59
N VAL A 125 14.44 3.49 -3.33
CA VAL A 125 14.64 2.46 -2.29
C VAL A 125 13.45 2.40 -1.34
N LEU A 126 12.94 1.19 -1.06
CA LEU A 126 11.88 0.96 -0.09
C LEU A 126 12.28 1.46 1.31
N ARG A 127 11.41 2.26 1.92
CA ARG A 127 11.55 2.72 3.31
C ARG A 127 10.62 1.90 4.19
N SER A 128 11.09 0.73 4.65
CA SER A 128 10.36 -0.07 5.63
C SER A 128 10.14 0.73 6.92
N GLY A 129 8.93 0.69 7.48
CA GLY A 129 8.57 1.45 8.67
C GLY A 129 8.59 2.97 8.48
N PHE A 130 8.36 3.46 7.26
CA PHE A 130 8.29 4.89 6.98
C PHE A 130 7.25 5.58 7.87
N VAL A 131 7.66 6.67 8.52
CA VAL A 131 6.81 7.46 9.41
C VAL A 131 6.47 8.79 8.73
N PHE A 132 5.18 9.03 8.53
CA PHE A 132 4.72 10.31 8.02
C PHE A 132 4.82 11.41 9.08
N SER A 133 5.13 12.62 8.64
CA SER A 133 5.12 13.82 9.50
C SER A 133 3.70 14.34 9.78
N ARG A 134 2.72 13.90 8.99
CA ARG A 134 1.28 14.13 9.18
C ARG A 134 0.52 12.88 8.78
N PRO A 135 -0.58 12.55 9.46
CA PRO A 135 -1.34 11.34 9.14
C PRO A 135 -1.98 11.43 7.77
N LEU A 136 -2.25 10.28 7.16
CA LEU A 136 -2.99 10.16 5.90
C LEU A 136 -4.45 9.85 6.21
N THR A 137 -5.34 10.14 5.27
CA THR A 137 -6.74 9.69 5.32
C THR A 137 -6.96 8.67 4.22
N VAL A 138 -7.63 7.56 4.53
CA VAL A 138 -8.14 6.63 3.51
C VAL A 138 -9.65 6.61 3.58
N THR A 139 -10.27 6.62 2.41
CA THR A 139 -11.70 6.42 2.19
C THR A 139 -11.88 5.17 1.33
N LEU A 140 -12.59 4.18 1.87
CA LEU A 140 -12.88 2.92 1.21
C LEU A 140 -14.34 2.89 0.81
N PHE A 141 -14.60 2.37 -0.38
CA PHE A 141 -15.93 1.98 -0.82
C PHE A 141 -16.03 0.45 -0.84
N TYR A 142 -17.16 -0.07 -0.39
CA TYR A 142 -17.47 -1.49 -0.41
C TYR A 142 -18.81 -1.75 -1.14
N SER A 143 -19.08 -3.00 -1.47
CA SER A 143 -20.36 -3.43 -2.03
C SER A 143 -21.17 -4.19 -0.98
N ASP A 144 -22.49 -4.26 -1.17
CA ASP A 144 -23.39 -5.06 -0.32
C ASP A 144 -22.96 -6.53 -0.32
N ASP A 145 -22.57 -7.06 -1.48
CA ASP A 145 -22.08 -8.44 -1.61
C ASP A 145 -20.81 -8.68 -0.78
N ALA A 146 -19.89 -7.71 -0.74
CA ALA A 146 -18.64 -7.83 0.00
C ALA A 146 -18.85 -7.86 1.52
N VAL A 147 -19.99 -7.34 2.00
CA VAL A 147 -20.33 -7.31 3.43
C VAL A 147 -21.42 -8.31 3.79
N ASP A 148 -21.86 -9.16 2.85
CA ASP A 148 -22.84 -10.20 3.12
C ASP A 148 -22.33 -11.17 4.21
N GLY A 149 -23.14 -11.36 5.25
CA GLY A 149 -22.77 -12.14 6.43
C GLY A 149 -21.77 -11.47 7.38
N LEU A 150 -21.51 -10.17 7.24
CA LEU A 150 -20.75 -9.35 8.20
C LEU A 150 -21.66 -8.34 8.90
N GLU A 151 -21.38 -8.08 10.17
CA GLU A 151 -21.98 -6.95 10.90
C GLU A 151 -21.35 -5.64 10.37
N GLU A 152 -22.08 -4.88 9.57
CA GLU A 152 -21.55 -3.70 8.87
C GLU A 152 -21.01 -2.61 9.83
N ASP A 153 -21.66 -2.44 10.98
CA ASP A 153 -21.23 -1.50 12.03
C ASP A 153 -19.90 -1.90 12.70
N SER A 154 -19.48 -3.16 12.53
CA SER A 154 -18.22 -3.69 13.00
C SER A 154 -17.06 -3.53 12.01
N LEU A 155 -17.32 -3.11 10.76
CA LEU A 155 -16.30 -3.02 9.71
C LEU A 155 -15.14 -2.12 10.11
N ARG A 156 -13.92 -2.60 9.99
CA ARG A 156 -12.71 -1.85 10.29
C ARG A 156 -11.66 -2.15 9.25
N LEU A 157 -10.84 -1.15 8.97
CA LEU A 157 -9.61 -1.35 8.22
C LEU A 157 -8.53 -1.86 9.17
N TYR A 158 -8.02 -3.05 8.92
CA TYR A 158 -6.93 -3.65 9.66
C TYR A 158 -5.62 -3.48 8.91
N TYR A 159 -4.52 -3.46 9.64
CA TYR A 159 -3.17 -3.52 9.09
C TYR A 159 -2.41 -4.71 9.68
N TRP A 160 -1.50 -5.29 8.91
CA TRP A 160 -0.65 -6.39 9.39
C TRP A 160 0.55 -5.82 10.15
N ASP A 161 0.69 -6.16 11.44
CA ASP A 161 1.79 -5.67 12.29
C ASP A 161 3.05 -6.55 12.29
N GLY A 162 3.02 -7.67 11.55
CA GLY A 162 4.07 -8.68 11.52
C GLY A 162 3.72 -9.96 12.31
N GLY A 163 2.79 -9.89 13.26
CA GLY A 163 2.30 -11.02 14.06
C GLY A 163 0.79 -11.22 14.00
N GLY A 164 0.01 -10.18 13.68
CA GLY A 164 -1.43 -10.23 13.59
C GLY A 164 -2.03 -9.03 12.86
N TRP A 165 -3.34 -9.12 12.63
CA TRP A 165 -4.14 -8.01 12.13
C TRP A 165 -4.54 -7.10 13.29
N ALA A 166 -4.16 -5.83 13.23
CA ALA A 166 -4.49 -4.80 14.21
C ALA A 166 -5.32 -3.68 13.58
N ASP A 167 -6.15 -3.02 14.38
CA ASP A 167 -7.03 -1.93 13.94
C ASP A 167 -6.19 -0.70 13.54
N VAL A 168 -6.39 -0.21 12.31
CA VAL A 168 -5.60 0.91 11.77
C VAL A 168 -5.84 2.22 12.54
N ALA A 169 -7.00 2.39 13.17
CA ALA A 169 -7.32 3.61 13.90
C ALA A 169 -6.37 3.85 15.09
N GLY A 170 -5.75 2.79 15.61
CA GLY A 170 -4.73 2.86 16.65
C GLY A 170 -3.34 3.29 16.19
N THR A 171 -3.11 3.45 14.89
CA THR A 171 -1.76 3.75 14.36
C THR A 171 -1.30 5.18 14.61
N CYS A 172 -2.23 6.11 14.80
CA CYS A 172 -1.94 7.51 15.09
C CYS A 172 -2.02 7.83 16.59
N THR A 173 -1.41 8.94 17.00
CA THR A 173 -1.52 9.48 18.37
C THR A 173 -2.05 10.92 18.32
N PRO A 174 -3.24 11.21 18.90
CA PRO A 174 -4.19 10.25 19.49
C PRO A 174 -4.76 9.28 18.43
N PRO A 175 -5.33 8.12 18.86
CA PRO A 175 -6.03 7.22 17.96
C PRO A 175 -7.13 7.97 17.17
N SER A 176 -7.28 7.63 15.90
CA SER A 176 -8.32 8.19 15.06
C SER A 176 -9.66 7.49 15.30
N ALA A 177 -10.72 8.06 14.72
CA ALA A 177 -12.03 7.43 14.67
C ALA A 177 -12.40 7.12 13.23
N TYR A 178 -13.29 6.15 13.05
CA TYR A 178 -13.91 5.88 11.76
C TYR A 178 -15.04 6.86 11.49
N ASP A 179 -15.10 7.38 10.28
CA ASP A 179 -16.29 8.00 9.71
C ASP A 179 -17.00 6.94 8.85
N ARG A 180 -18.28 6.72 9.13
CA ARG A 180 -19.07 5.61 8.57
C ARG A 180 -20.27 6.17 7.85
N ASP A 181 -20.42 5.80 6.59
CA ASP A 181 -21.60 6.10 5.80
C ASP A 181 -22.12 4.82 5.15
N PRO A 182 -22.83 3.97 5.90
CA PRO A 182 -23.37 2.71 5.40
C PRO A 182 -24.48 2.91 4.35
N VAL A 183 -25.05 4.12 4.22
CA VAL A 183 -26.02 4.41 3.15
C VAL A 183 -25.33 4.50 1.80
N HIS A 184 -24.08 4.96 1.77
CA HIS A 184 -23.27 5.07 0.56
C HIS A 184 -22.12 4.03 0.51
N ASN A 185 -22.17 3.01 1.37
CA ASN A 185 -21.16 1.96 1.49
C ASN A 185 -19.72 2.50 1.60
N GLN A 186 -19.52 3.47 2.49
CA GLN A 186 -18.25 4.16 2.67
C GLN A 186 -17.73 4.06 4.11
N LEU A 187 -16.43 3.82 4.23
CA LEU A 187 -15.69 3.84 5.48
C LEU A 187 -14.41 4.68 5.34
N SER A 188 -14.25 5.69 6.17
CA SER A 188 -13.06 6.56 6.17
C SER A 188 -12.34 6.52 7.52
N VAL A 189 -11.00 6.58 7.49
CA VAL A 189 -10.16 6.57 8.70
C VAL A 189 -8.82 7.26 8.46
N VAL A 190 -8.32 7.89 9.51
CA VAL A 190 -6.99 8.53 9.53
C VAL A 190 -5.95 7.52 10.04
N PHE A 191 -4.81 7.40 9.37
CA PHE A 191 -3.78 6.40 9.69
C PHE A 191 -2.34 6.93 9.54
N CYS A 192 -1.40 6.29 10.26
CA CYS A 192 0.00 6.72 10.38
C CYS A 192 1.01 5.60 10.05
N HIS A 193 0.54 4.53 9.42
CA HIS A 193 1.32 3.31 9.16
C HIS A 193 1.36 2.99 7.67
N LEU A 194 2.36 2.22 7.23
CA LEU A 194 2.46 1.68 5.87
C LEU A 194 2.73 0.19 5.93
N THR A 195 1.76 -0.61 5.50
CA THR A 195 1.85 -2.08 5.40
C THR A 195 0.85 -2.59 4.37
N GLU A 196 0.54 -3.88 4.44
CA GLU A 196 -0.72 -4.42 3.99
C GLU A 196 -1.89 -3.97 4.88
N PHE A 197 -3.03 -3.74 4.23
CA PHE A 197 -4.30 -3.38 4.82
C PHE A 197 -5.41 -4.29 4.27
N ALA A 198 -6.40 -4.58 5.10
CA ALA A 198 -7.59 -5.32 4.70
C ALA A 198 -8.81 -4.88 5.50
N LEU A 199 -9.92 -4.66 4.79
CA LEU A 199 -11.22 -4.39 5.39
C LEU A 199 -11.85 -5.68 5.91
N ALA A 200 -12.28 -5.68 7.17
CA ALA A 200 -12.96 -6.82 7.76
C ALA A 200 -13.99 -6.40 8.81
N GLY A 201 -15.00 -7.24 9.00
CA GLY A 201 -16.03 -7.09 10.03
C GLY A 201 -16.20 -8.37 10.83
N ALA A 202 -16.85 -8.29 11.99
CA ALA A 202 -17.37 -9.45 12.68
C ALA A 202 -18.34 -10.19 11.75
N LYS A 203 -18.17 -11.51 11.62
CA LYS A 203 -19.15 -12.36 10.95
C LYS A 203 -20.43 -12.33 11.76
N GLU A 204 -21.55 -12.14 11.09
CA GLU A 204 -22.86 -12.30 11.72
C GLU A 204 -22.91 -13.70 12.33
N GLN A 205 -22.90 -13.77 13.66
CA GLN A 205 -23.26 -14.99 14.33
C GLN A 205 -24.76 -15.14 14.10
N TYR A 206 -25.21 -16.25 13.51
CA TYR A 206 -26.62 -16.57 13.28
C TYR A 206 -27.50 -16.66 14.57
N GLN A 207 -27.23 -15.88 15.61
CA GLN A 207 -28.21 -15.55 16.64
C GLN A 207 -29.11 -14.42 16.10
N LYS A 208 -30.04 -14.79 15.19
CA LYS A 208 -31.18 -13.95 14.83
C LYS A 208 -31.79 -13.37 16.11
N ARG A 209 -31.59 -12.08 16.38
CA ARG A 209 -32.36 -11.37 17.40
C ARG A 209 -33.80 -11.26 16.88
N ILE A 210 -34.65 -12.19 17.30
CA ILE A 210 -36.08 -12.14 17.02
C ILE A 210 -36.66 -11.01 17.89
N TYR A 211 -36.96 -9.88 17.25
CA TYR A 211 -37.75 -8.83 17.89
C TYR A 211 -39.23 -9.20 17.81
N LEU A 212 -39.82 -9.56 18.96
CA LEU A 212 -41.27 -9.71 19.08
C LEU A 212 -41.93 -8.33 19.16
N PRO A 213 -43.00 -8.04 18.40
CA PRO A 213 -43.74 -6.80 18.56
C PRO A 213 -44.37 -6.74 19.95
N LEU A 214 -44.07 -5.66 20.69
CA LEU A 214 -44.70 -5.35 21.96
C LEU A 214 -46.09 -4.76 21.69
N VAL A 215 -47.15 -5.52 21.97
CA VAL A 215 -48.52 -4.99 21.99
C VAL A 215 -48.82 -4.53 23.41
N VAL A 216 -48.85 -3.22 23.62
CA VAL A 216 -49.39 -2.63 24.86
C VAL A 216 -50.90 -2.47 24.67
N ARG A 217 -51.68 -3.03 25.60
CA ARG A 217 -53.12 -2.77 25.69
C ARG A 217 -53.35 -1.67 26.71
N ASP A 218 -54.14 -0.68 26.34
CA ASP A 218 -54.76 0.28 27.25
C ASP A 218 -55.88 -0.38 28.07
#